data_AF-N1WD61-F1
#
_entry.id   AF-N1WD61-F1
#
_cell.length_a   1.000
_cell.length_b   1.000
_cell.length_c   1.000
_cell.angle_alpha   90.00
_cell.angle_beta   90.00
_cell.angle_gamma   90.00
#
_symmetry.space_group_name_H-M   'P 1'
#
loop_
_entity.id
_entity.type
_entity.pdbx_description
1 polymer ?
#
loop_
_entity_poly.entity_id
_entity_poly.type
_entity_poly.pdbx_seq_one_letter_code
_entity_poly.pdbx_strand_id
1 'polypeptide(L)'
;MALYIDTSFLLNIVYSETDFEKNLDKLNKSNNLFSSILIEIEAYRSLNYTFNRNRKNLDNIWYQDTHNFIEKLISNINLKNLDFEIKNEFKKQKNISELKSLDAIHLSTALYVKRLISEDLIFCTLDEKLKEVALKNNFKVN
;
A
#
# COMPACT_ATOMS: atom_id res chain seq x y z
N MET A 1 -6.23 15.80 -3.38
CA MET A 1 -6.58 14.39 -3.64
C MET A 1 -5.63 13.58 -2.80
N ALA A 2 -6.18 12.71 -1.94
CA ALA A 2 -5.39 11.81 -1.13
C ALA A 2 -5.33 10.43 -1.76
N LEU A 3 -4.22 9.73 -1.56
CA LEU A 3 -4.08 8.32 -1.92
C LEU A 3 -3.86 7.48 -0.66
N TYR A 4 -4.55 6.35 -0.58
CA TYR A 4 -4.16 5.26 0.30
C TYR A 4 -3.36 4.25 -0.52
N ILE A 5 -2.11 4.01 -0.15
CA ILE A 5 -1.18 3.14 -0.87
C ILE A 5 -1.15 1.78 -0.19
N ASP A 6 -1.53 0.71 -0.89
CA ASP A 6 -1.23 -0.65 -0.44
C ASP A 6 0.18 -1.07 -0.89
N THR A 7 0.62 -2.23 -0.41
CA THR A 7 1.96 -2.73 -0.73
C THR A 7 2.09 -3.11 -2.21
N SER A 8 1.06 -3.68 -2.83
CA SER A 8 1.14 -4.10 -4.24
C SER A 8 1.39 -2.92 -5.18
N PHE A 9 0.74 -1.78 -4.94
CA PHE A 9 0.96 -0.54 -5.67
C PHE A 9 2.37 0.02 -5.45
N LEU A 10 2.86 0.02 -4.20
CA LEU A 10 4.22 0.47 -3.89
C LEU A 10 5.27 -0.41 -4.61
N LEU A 11 5.11 -1.73 -4.56
CA LEU A 11 6.08 -2.67 -5.12
C LEU A 11 6.18 -2.59 -6.64
N ASN A 12 5.08 -2.27 -7.33
CA ASN A 12 5.10 -2.02 -8.77
C ASN A 12 6.04 -0.86 -9.14
N ILE A 13 6.04 0.22 -8.34
CA ILE A 13 6.98 1.34 -8.49
C ILE A 13 8.40 0.90 -8.15
N VAL A 14 8.58 0.23 -7.01
CA VAL A 14 9.90 -0.20 -6.51
C VAL A 14 10.62 -1.11 -7.52
N TYR A 15 9.90 -2.05 -8.13
CA TYR A 15 10.49 -3.01 -9.07
C TYR A 15 10.36 -2.62 -10.53
N SER A 16 9.88 -1.41 -10.82
CA SER A 16 9.70 -0.91 -12.20
C SER A 16 8.89 -1.90 -13.06
N GLU A 17 7.83 -2.47 -12.49
CA GLU A 17 6.94 -3.40 -13.19
C GLU A 17 6.11 -2.68 -14.26
N THR A 18 5.35 -3.43 -15.05
CA THR A 18 4.49 -2.86 -16.10
C THR A 18 3.64 -1.71 -15.56
N ASP A 19 3.57 -0.61 -16.33
CA ASP A 19 2.82 0.61 -16.02
C ASP A 19 3.27 1.39 -14.77
N PHE A 20 4.46 1.11 -14.18
CA PHE A 20 4.92 1.79 -12.97
C PHE A 20 5.02 3.32 -13.11
N GLU A 21 5.36 3.82 -14.30
CA GLU A 21 5.49 5.26 -14.55
C GLU A 21 4.19 6.01 -14.28
N LYS A 22 3.03 5.41 -14.63
CA LYS A 22 1.70 5.97 -14.37
C LYS A 22 1.41 6.00 -12.87
N ASN A 23 1.78 4.94 -12.16
CA ASN A 23 1.59 4.84 -10.72
C ASN A 23 2.48 5.83 -9.96
N LEU A 24 3.73 6.00 -10.41
CA LEU A 24 4.67 6.98 -9.87
C LEU A 24 4.21 8.41 -10.12
N ASP A 25 3.75 8.74 -11.33
CA ASP A 25 3.18 10.05 -11.65
C ASP A 25 1.94 10.37 -10.79
N LYS A 26 1.08 9.37 -10.57
CA LYS A 26 -0.08 9.50 -9.67
C LYS A 26 0.34 9.78 -8.22
N LEU A 27 1.36 9.08 -7.73
CA LEU A 27 1.92 9.30 -6.39
C LEU A 27 2.49 10.72 -6.26
N ASN A 28 3.30 11.16 -7.23
CA ASN A 28 3.94 12.48 -7.23
C ASN A 28 2.95 13.65 -7.34
N LYS A 29 1.77 13.44 -7.95
CA LYS A 29 0.70 14.45 -8.07
C LYS A 29 -0.24 14.50 -6.86
N SER A 30 -0.12 13.56 -5.92
CA SER A 30 -0.96 13.53 -4.72
C SER A 30 -0.53 14.59 -3.71
N ASN A 31 -1.50 15.18 -3.01
CA ASN A 31 -1.19 16.11 -1.92
C ASN A 31 -0.84 15.36 -0.63
N ASN A 32 -1.49 14.22 -0.42
CA ASN A 32 -1.34 13.43 0.79
C ASN A 32 -1.30 11.94 0.43
N LEU A 33 -0.37 11.23 1.05
CA LEU A 33 -0.21 9.79 0.92
C LEU A 33 -0.44 9.16 2.29
N PHE A 34 -1.21 8.08 2.32
CA PHE A 34 -1.53 7.34 3.54
C PHE A 34 -1.29 5.86 3.35
N SER A 35 -0.91 5.16 4.41
CA SER A 35 -0.94 3.71 4.46
C SER A 35 -1.03 3.22 5.91
N SER A 36 -1.06 1.91 6.10
CA SER A 36 -0.81 1.30 7.40
C SER A 36 0.70 1.04 7.57
N ILE A 37 1.15 0.94 8.82
CA ILE A 37 2.54 0.53 9.13
C ILE A 37 2.93 -0.84 8.53
N LEU A 38 1.96 -1.66 8.10
CA LEU A 38 2.26 -2.94 7.44
C LEU A 38 3.02 -2.77 6.13
N ILE A 39 2.89 -1.62 5.44
CA ILE A 39 3.55 -1.40 4.15
C ILE A 39 5.07 -1.54 4.27
N GLU A 40 5.66 -1.13 5.40
CA GLU A 40 7.09 -1.30 5.68
C GLU A 40 7.45 -2.79 5.77
N ILE A 41 6.71 -3.53 6.59
CA ILE A 41 6.96 -4.96 6.82
C ILE A 41 6.84 -5.73 5.50
N GLU A 42 5.79 -5.47 4.74
CA GLU A 42 5.55 -6.18 3.49
C GLU A 42 6.54 -5.78 2.39
N ALA A 43 6.93 -4.50 2.30
CA ALA A 43 7.93 -4.04 1.35
C ALA A 43 9.31 -4.64 1.63
N TYR A 44 9.80 -4.61 2.87
CA TYR A 44 11.10 -5.20 3.21
C TYR A 44 11.08 -6.72 3.13
N ARG A 45 9.97 -7.37 3.48
CA ARG A 45 9.81 -8.82 3.26
C ARG A 45 9.91 -9.14 1.77
N SER A 46 9.27 -8.35 0.92
CA SER A 46 9.34 -8.49 -0.54
C SER A 46 10.76 -8.31 -1.05
N LEU A 47 11.46 -7.24 -0.65
CA LEU A 47 12.85 -6.97 -1.03
C LEU A 47 13.76 -8.16 -0.68
N ASN A 48 13.69 -8.61 0.57
CA ASN A 48 14.49 -9.74 1.05
C ASN A 48 14.15 -11.03 0.30
N TYR A 49 12.88 -11.30 0.03
CA TYR A 49 12.46 -12.47 -0.72
C TYR A 49 13.01 -12.44 -2.15
N THR A 50 12.85 -11.31 -2.85
CA THR A 50 13.33 -11.10 -4.22
C THR A 50 14.84 -11.22 -4.31
N PHE A 51 15.58 -10.58 -3.41
CA PHE A 51 17.03 -10.65 -3.37
C PHE A 51 17.53 -12.07 -3.14
N ASN A 52 17.00 -12.78 -2.14
CA ASN A 52 17.44 -14.13 -1.82
C ASN A 52 17.13 -15.12 -2.95
N ARG A 53 15.98 -14.97 -3.63
CA ARG A 53 15.59 -15.83 -4.76
C ARG A 53 16.45 -15.59 -6.00
N ASN A 54 16.94 -14.37 -6.19
CA ASN A 54 17.69 -13.96 -7.38
C ASN A 54 19.15 -13.60 -7.08
N ARG A 55 19.72 -14.11 -5.98
CA ARG A 55 21.06 -13.76 -5.48
C ARG A 55 22.21 -14.00 -6.46
N LYS A 56 21.97 -14.81 -7.51
CA LYS A 56 22.93 -15.03 -8.60
C LYS A 56 23.01 -13.84 -9.57
N ASN A 57 21.94 -13.05 -9.66
CA ASN A 57 21.76 -12.00 -10.66
C ASN A 57 21.68 -10.60 -10.02
N LEU A 58 21.39 -10.52 -8.72
CA LEU A 58 21.29 -9.28 -7.96
C LEU A 58 22.46 -9.18 -6.98
N ASP A 59 23.16 -8.06 -7.00
CA ASP A 59 24.26 -7.77 -6.11
C ASP A 59 23.80 -6.99 -4.87
N ASN A 60 24.73 -6.78 -3.94
CA ASN A 60 24.45 -6.02 -2.72
C ASN A 60 24.18 -4.54 -3.02
N ILE A 61 24.68 -4.01 -4.15
CA ILE A 61 24.44 -2.61 -4.55
C ILE A 61 22.95 -2.45 -4.88
N TRP A 62 22.40 -3.33 -5.73
CA TRP A 62 20.97 -3.35 -6.04
C TRP A 62 20.11 -3.47 -4.78
N TYR A 63 20.50 -4.32 -3.83
CA TYR A 63 19.76 -4.47 -2.57
C TYR A 63 19.72 -3.16 -1.78
N GLN A 64 20.87 -2.50 -1.61
CA GLN A 64 20.97 -1.24 -0.87
C GLN A 64 20.25 -0.09 -1.59
N ASP A 65 20.39 0.01 -2.91
CA ASP A 65 19.70 1.03 -3.70
C ASP A 65 18.18 0.86 -3.61
N THR A 66 17.69 -0.37 -3.72
CA THR A 66 16.26 -0.69 -3.61
C THR A 66 15.75 -0.44 -2.18
N HIS A 67 16.55 -0.77 -1.16
CA HIS A 67 16.23 -0.47 0.23
C HIS A 67 16.06 1.04 0.46
N ASN A 68 17.06 1.83 0.05
CA ASN A 68 17.04 3.29 0.17
C ASN A 68 15.88 3.91 -0.60
N PHE A 69 15.52 3.32 -1.75
CA PHE A 69 14.37 3.77 -2.52
C PHE A 69 13.04 3.48 -1.82
N ILE A 70 12.87 2.30 -1.23
CA ILE A 70 11.71 1.97 -0.39
C ILE A 70 11.60 2.96 0.78
N GLU A 71 12.70 3.20 1.52
CA GLU A 71 12.73 4.16 2.63
C GLU A 71 12.27 5.55 2.20
N LYS A 72 12.81 6.04 1.08
CA LYS A 72 12.46 7.34 0.52
C LYS A 72 10.99 7.43 0.10
N LEU A 73 10.42 6.38 -0.47
CA LEU A 73 9.01 6.37 -0.82
C LEU A 73 8.13 6.39 0.43
N ILE A 74 8.44 5.53 1.40
CA ILE A 74 7.67 5.39 2.64
C ILE A 74 7.77 6.64 3.52
N SER A 75 8.90 7.35 3.52
CA SER A 75 9.06 8.58 4.32
C SER A 75 8.10 9.70 3.94
N ASN A 76 7.50 9.63 2.74
CA ASN A 76 6.49 10.60 2.26
C ASN A 76 5.05 10.13 2.54
N ILE A 77 4.87 8.97 3.17
CA ILE A 77 3.56 8.37 3.47
C ILE A 77 3.23 8.58 4.95
N ASN A 78 2.03 9.11 5.21
CA ASN A 78 1.48 9.18 6.55
C ASN A 78 1.03 7.78 7.00
N LEU A 79 1.83 7.13 7.84
CA LEU A 79 1.56 5.78 8.33
C LEU A 79 0.62 5.80 9.54
N LYS A 80 -0.45 5.01 9.46
CA LYS A 80 -1.34 4.72 10.60
C LYS A 80 -0.93 3.41 11.28
N ASN A 81 -0.70 3.49 12.58
CA ASN A 81 -0.50 2.33 13.44
C ASN A 81 -1.76 1.45 13.49
N LEU A 82 -1.53 0.15 13.67
CA LEU A 82 -2.61 -0.82 13.89
C LEU A 82 -3.01 -0.82 15.36
N ASP A 83 -4.23 -0.35 15.63
CA ASP A 83 -4.77 -0.25 16.98
C ASP A 83 -6.25 -0.68 17.03
N PHE A 84 -6.89 -0.39 18.15
CA PHE A 84 -8.29 -0.74 18.38
C PHE A 84 -9.24 -0.08 17.37
N GLU A 85 -8.88 1.07 16.80
CA GLU A 85 -9.72 1.78 15.85
C GLU A 85 -9.78 1.02 14.53
N ILE A 86 -8.63 0.52 14.05
CA ILE A 86 -8.55 -0.30 12.83
C ILE A 86 -9.30 -1.62 13.03
N LYS A 87 -9.14 -2.24 14.20
CA LYS A 87 -9.90 -3.44 14.58
C LYS A 87 -11.41 -3.18 14.59
N ASN A 88 -11.83 -2.01 15.05
CA ASN A 88 -13.24 -1.62 15.06
C ASN A 88 -13.77 -1.37 13.65
N GLU A 89 -12.96 -0.81 12.74
CA GLU A 89 -13.33 -0.69 11.32
C GLU A 89 -13.55 -2.03 10.66
N PHE A 90 -12.62 -2.97 10.86
CA PHE A 90 -12.75 -4.33 10.33
C PHE A 90 -14.10 -4.97 10.74
N LYS A 91 -14.50 -4.81 12.01
CA LYS A 91 -15.74 -5.40 12.53
C LYS A 91 -17.02 -4.77 11.98
N LYS A 92 -16.98 -3.53 11.48
CA LYS A 92 -18.17 -2.82 10.98
C LYS A 92 -18.60 -3.31 9.60
N GLN A 93 -17.66 -3.79 8.79
CA GLN A 93 -17.90 -4.09 7.38
C GLN A 93 -17.74 -5.58 7.10
N LYS A 94 -18.87 -6.28 6.96
CA LYS A 94 -18.90 -7.75 6.77
C LYS A 94 -18.22 -8.22 5.48
N ASN A 95 -18.15 -7.39 4.44
CA ASN A 95 -17.48 -7.76 3.18
C ASN A 95 -15.95 -7.71 3.27
N ILE A 96 -15.37 -7.02 4.25
CA ILE A 96 -13.91 -6.99 4.44
C ILE A 96 -13.38 -8.37 4.82
N SER A 97 -14.18 -9.23 5.47
CA SER A 97 -13.78 -10.60 5.78
C SER A 97 -13.66 -11.52 4.56
N GLU A 98 -14.02 -11.06 3.36
CA GLU A 98 -13.71 -11.76 2.11
C GLU A 98 -12.21 -11.70 1.75
N LEU A 99 -11.47 -10.76 2.33
CA LEU A 99 -10.06 -10.51 2.05
C LEU A 99 -9.14 -11.33 2.96
N LYS A 100 -7.89 -11.53 2.52
CA LYS A 100 -6.83 -12.02 3.41
C LYS A 100 -6.58 -11.00 4.51
N SER A 101 -6.05 -11.46 5.65
CA SER A 101 -5.94 -10.63 6.86
C SER A 101 -5.18 -9.31 6.65
N LEU A 102 -4.08 -9.30 5.88
CA LEU A 102 -3.29 -8.08 5.67
C LEU A 102 -4.04 -7.10 4.74
N ASP A 103 -4.62 -7.59 3.64
CA ASP A 103 -5.46 -6.80 2.73
C ASP A 103 -6.68 -6.21 3.47
N ALA A 104 -7.31 -7.01 4.32
CA ALA A 104 -8.41 -6.59 5.18
C ALA A 104 -8.00 -5.46 6.14
N ILE A 105 -6.78 -5.54 6.69
CA ILE A 105 -6.22 -4.48 7.56
C ILE A 105 -5.92 -3.22 6.75
N HIS A 106 -5.36 -3.34 5.53
CA HIS A 106 -5.15 -2.19 4.66
C HIS A 106 -6.47 -1.47 4.34
N LEU A 107 -7.51 -2.22 3.96
CA LEU A 107 -8.82 -1.63 3.68
C LEU A 107 -9.48 -1.02 4.93
N SER A 108 -9.37 -1.68 6.08
CA SER A 108 -9.87 -1.15 7.35
C SER A 108 -9.15 0.13 7.76
N THR A 109 -7.85 0.22 7.51
CA THR A 109 -7.04 1.42 7.76
C THR A 109 -7.44 2.55 6.82
N ALA A 110 -7.62 2.26 5.53
CA ALA A 110 -8.10 3.26 4.58
C ALA A 110 -9.48 3.80 4.95
N LEU A 111 -10.40 2.94 5.41
CA LEU A 111 -11.72 3.37 5.90
C LEU A 111 -11.61 4.30 7.10
N TYR A 112 -10.72 3.98 8.03
CA TYR A 112 -10.44 4.84 9.16
C TYR A 112 -9.94 6.22 8.69
N VAL A 113 -8.90 6.26 7.86
CA VAL A 113 -8.31 7.50 7.32
C VAL A 113 -9.33 8.32 6.54
N LYS A 114 -10.14 7.68 5.69
CA LYS A 114 -11.18 8.33 4.88
C LYS A 114 -12.17 9.16 5.72
N ARG A 115 -12.41 8.79 6.97
CA ARG A 115 -13.31 9.53 7.86
C ARG A 115 -12.64 10.69 8.58
N LEU A 116 -11.31 10.67 8.69
CA LEU A 116 -10.55 11.73 9.35
C LEU A 116 -10.24 12.89 8.42
N ILE A 117 -10.08 12.61 7.12
CA ILE A 117 -9.74 13.61 6.13
C ILE A 117 -11.00 14.18 5.47
N SER A 118 -10.94 15.45 5.07
CA SER A 118 -12.03 16.13 4.37
C SER A 118 -11.97 15.99 2.84
N GLU A 119 -10.96 15.30 2.31
CA GLU A 119 -10.77 15.10 0.88
C GLU A 119 -11.08 13.67 0.42
N ASP A 120 -11.33 13.50 -0.88
CA ASP A 120 -11.49 12.17 -1.48
C ASP A 120 -10.20 11.35 -1.33
N LEU A 121 -10.34 10.15 -0.76
CA LEU A 121 -9.28 9.14 -0.65
C LEU A 121 -9.43 8.09 -1.76
N ILE A 122 -8.46 8.00 -2.66
CA ILE A 122 -8.37 6.94 -3.66
C ILE A 122 -7.57 5.77 -3.10
N PHE A 123 -8.15 4.57 -3.12
CA PHE A 123 -7.46 3.35 -2.72
C PHE A 123 -6.61 2.83 -3.87
N CYS A 124 -5.29 2.79 -3.69
CA CYS A 124 -4.33 2.41 -4.71
C CYS A 124 -3.83 1.00 -4.44
N THR A 125 -4.16 0.06 -5.34
CA THR A 125 -3.79 -1.36 -5.26
C THR A 125 -3.72 -1.98 -6.65
N LEU A 126 -2.97 -3.06 -6.79
CA LEU A 126 -2.96 -3.92 -7.97
C LEU A 126 -3.62 -5.29 -7.72
N ASP A 127 -4.08 -5.57 -6.49
CA ASP A 127 -4.83 -6.78 -6.19
C ASP A 127 -6.30 -6.62 -6.58
N GLU A 128 -6.75 -7.40 -7.57
CA GLU A 128 -8.12 -7.32 -8.12
C GLU A 128 -9.21 -7.64 -7.08
N LYS A 129 -8.93 -8.56 -6.15
CA LYS A 129 -9.91 -8.88 -5.10
C LYS A 129 -10.02 -7.73 -4.11
N LEU A 130 -8.88 -7.11 -3.77
CA LEU A 130 -8.86 -5.91 -2.93
C LEU A 130 -9.56 -4.73 -3.60
N LYS A 131 -9.36 -4.52 -4.91
CA LYS A 131 -10.11 -3.51 -5.69
C LYS A 131 -11.61 -3.73 -5.61
N GLU A 132 -12.07 -4.96 -5.85
CA GLU A 132 -13.49 -5.32 -5.81
C GLU A 132 -14.12 -4.98 -4.45
N VAL A 133 -13.45 -5.36 -3.35
CA VAL A 133 -13.97 -5.11 -2.00
C VAL A 133 -13.85 -3.63 -1.60
N ALA A 134 -12.82 -2.92 -2.06
CA ALA A 134 -12.69 -1.47 -1.87
C ALA A 134 -13.83 -0.71 -2.57
N LEU A 135 -14.19 -1.09 -3.81
CA LEU A 135 -15.33 -0.52 -4.54
C LEU A 135 -16.65 -0.74 -3.78
N LYS A 136 -16.88 -1.95 -3.23
CA LYS A 136 -18.04 -2.25 -2.37
C LYS A 136 -18.08 -1.37 -1.10
N ASN A 137 -16.94 -0.83 -0.68
CA ASN A 137 -16.79 0.09 0.45
C ASN A 137 -16.74 1.58 0.02
N ASN A 138 -17.24 1.88 -1.18
CA ASN A 138 -17.35 3.24 -1.74
C ASN A 138 -16.01 3.95 -1.92
N PHE A 139 -14.91 3.22 -2.16
CA PHE A 139 -13.66 3.84 -2.61
C PHE A 139 -13.68 4.07 -4.11
N LYS A 140 -13.03 5.15 -4.55
CA LYS A 140 -12.46 5.21 -5.89
C LYS A 140 -11.17 4.38 -5.86
N VAL A 141 -10.91 3.61 -6.90
CA VAL A 141 -9.68 2.81 -7.05
C VAL A 141 -8.86 3.30 -8.24
N ASN A 142 -7.56 2.98 -8.28
CA ASN A 142 -6.67 3.32 -9.39
C ASN A 142 -6.87 2.45 -10.62
#